data_AF-A0A517QFK9-F1
#
_entry.id   AF-A0A517QFK9-F1
#
_cell.length_a   1.000
_cell.length_b   1.000
_cell.length_c   1.000
_cell.angle_alpha   90.00
_cell.angle_beta   90.00
_cell.angle_gamma   90.00
#
_symmetry.space_group_name_H-M   'P 1'
#
loop_
_entity.id
_entity.type
_entity.pdbx_description
1 polymer ?
#
loop_
_entity_poly.entity_id
_entity_poly.type
_entity_poly.pdbx_seq_one_letter_code
_entity_poly.pdbx_strand_id
1 'polypeptide(L)'
;MYYIGFCPSCEQGTLGIRICSSLQDLVILCDECDALWLTPETSVSPHFPQQPALPCPACEGNLTAPPAHWAELGELFERGWLAYIKGEAD
;
A
#
# COMPACT_ATOMS: atom_id res chain seq x y z
N MET A 1 1.21 4.17 10.59
CA MET A 1 0.81 3.55 9.31
C MET A 1 0.03 2.26 9.57
N TYR A 2 -1.21 2.13 9.08
CA TYR A 2 -1.94 0.86 9.15
C TYR A 2 -1.34 -0.18 8.20
N TYR A 3 -1.17 -1.41 8.71
CA TYR A 3 -0.57 -2.51 7.97
C TYR A 3 -1.42 -3.78 7.97
N ILE A 4 -1.23 -4.62 6.95
CA ILE A 4 -1.97 -5.88 6.75
C ILE A 4 -1.15 -7.15 7.00
N GLY A 5 0.16 -7.00 7.22
CA GLY A 5 1.08 -8.10 7.51
C GLY A 5 2.54 -7.73 7.21
N PHE A 6 3.38 -8.75 7.08
CA PHE A 6 4.79 -8.62 6.70
C PHE A 6 4.98 -9.00 5.23
N CYS A 7 5.96 -8.37 4.59
CA CYS A 7 6.21 -8.53 3.17
C CYS A 7 6.77 -9.93 2.87
N PRO A 8 6.08 -10.76 2.07
CA PRO A 8 6.58 -12.08 1.71
C PRO A 8 7.76 -12.02 0.73
N SER A 9 8.01 -10.86 0.09
CA SER A 9 9.09 -10.72 -0.88
C SER A 9 10.46 -10.42 -0.25
N CYS A 10 10.50 -9.65 0.83
CA CYS A 10 11.76 -9.30 1.51
C CYS A 10 11.84 -9.85 2.94
N GLU A 11 10.73 -10.40 3.46
CA GLU A 11 10.60 -11.01 4.78
C GLU A 11 10.89 -10.07 5.96
N GLN A 12 11.00 -8.77 5.70
CA GLN A 12 11.42 -7.75 6.67
C GLN A 12 10.39 -6.64 6.83
N GLY A 13 9.97 -6.03 5.71
CA GLY A 13 9.14 -4.84 5.73
C GLY A 13 7.68 -5.08 6.11
N THR A 14 7.03 -4.04 6.63
CA THR A 14 5.60 -4.04 6.88
C THR A 14 4.82 -3.67 5.62
N LEU A 15 3.66 -4.32 5.45
CA LEU A 15 2.77 -4.09 4.31
C LEU A 15 1.75 -3.02 4.65
N GLY A 16 2.11 -1.76 4.38
CA GLY A 16 1.28 -0.60 4.62
C GLY A 16 0.19 -0.40 3.57
N ILE A 17 -0.91 0.22 3.95
CA ILE A 17 -1.99 0.59 3.01
C ILE A 17 -1.80 2.04 2.57
N ARG A 18 -1.56 2.26 1.28
CA ARG A 18 -1.22 3.54 0.67
C ARG A 18 -2.34 4.02 -0.26
N ILE A 19 -2.68 5.30 -0.19
CA ILE A 19 -3.55 5.97 -1.15
C ILE A 19 -2.70 6.67 -2.20
N CYS A 20 -2.98 6.40 -3.47
CA CYS A 20 -2.26 7.03 -4.58
C CYS A 20 -2.70 8.48 -4.80
N SER A 21 -1.93 9.24 -5.57
CA SER A 21 -2.20 10.67 -5.82
C SER A 21 -3.53 10.98 -6.53
N SER A 22 -4.17 9.99 -7.18
CA SER A 22 -5.53 10.18 -7.74
C SER A 22 -6.61 10.17 -6.65
N LEU A 23 -6.26 9.75 -5.43
CA LEU A 23 -7.15 9.50 -4.29
C LEU A 23 -8.24 8.45 -4.57
N GLN A 24 -8.17 7.73 -5.69
CA GLN A 24 -9.18 6.74 -6.07
C GLN A 24 -8.80 5.33 -5.63
N ASP A 25 -7.52 4.99 -5.65
CA ASP A 25 -7.05 3.63 -5.40
C ASP A 25 -6.28 3.49 -4.08
N LEU A 26 -6.45 2.33 -3.45
CA LEU A 26 -5.62 1.84 -2.36
C LEU A 26 -4.66 0.80 -2.94
N VAL A 27 -3.40 0.87 -2.55
CA VAL A 27 -2.41 -0.17 -2.81
C VAL A 27 -1.78 -0.60 -1.50
N ILE A 28 -1.35 -1.85 -1.43
CA ILE A 28 -0.47 -2.31 -0.36
C ILE A 28 0.95 -2.08 -0.82
N LEU A 29 1.74 -1.38 -0.03
CA LEU A 29 3.13 -1.04 -0.33
C LEU A 29 4.02 -1.50 0.82
N CYS A 30 5.07 -2.25 0.49
CA CYS A 30 6.12 -2.57 1.43
C CYS A 30 6.99 -1.32 1.69
N ASP A 31 7.19 -1.00 2.96
CA ASP A 31 8.05 0.10 3.43
C ASP A 31 9.56 -0.11 3.20
N GLU A 32 10.02 -1.35 3.03
CA GLU A 32 11.44 -1.69 2.86
C GLU A 32 11.86 -1.90 1.41
N CYS A 33 11.06 -2.62 0.60
CA CYS A 33 11.47 -3.06 -0.74
C CYS A 33 10.58 -2.56 -1.89
N ASP A 34 9.60 -1.68 -1.59
CA ASP A 34 8.66 -1.12 -2.55
C ASP A 34 7.79 -2.14 -3.32
N ALA A 35 7.76 -3.40 -2.88
CA ALA A 35 6.85 -4.39 -3.41
C ALA A 35 5.40 -3.96 -3.19
N LEU A 36 4.56 -4.16 -4.21
CA LEU A 36 3.20 -3.61 -4.26
C LEU A 36 2.15 -4.66 -4.63
N TRP A 37 1.00 -4.62 -3.96
CA TRP A 37 -0.20 -5.40 -4.31
C TRP A 37 -1.43 -4.50 -4.45
N LEU A 38 -2.29 -4.82 -5.43
CA LEU A 38 -3.56 -4.11 -5.66
C LEU A 38 -4.71 -4.65 -4.79
N THR A 39 -4.50 -5.79 -4.13
CA THR A 39 -5.49 -6.47 -3.29
C THR A 39 -4.82 -7.00 -2.03
N PRO A 40 -5.56 -7.23 -0.93
CA PRO A 40 -5.05 -7.86 0.30
C PRO A 40 -4.45 -9.26 0.14
N GLU A 41 -4.67 -9.93 -1.00
CA GLU A 41 -4.08 -11.23 -1.29
C GLU A 41 -2.59 -11.07 -1.64
N THR A 42 -1.73 -11.39 -0.68
CA THR A 42 -0.26 -11.25 -0.81
C THR A 42 0.43 -12.56 -1.19
N SER A 43 -0.31 -13.66 -1.37
CA SER A 43 0.27 -14.90 -1.89
C SER A 43 0.63 -14.82 -3.37
N VAL A 44 0.11 -13.83 -4.10
CA VAL A 44 0.45 -13.60 -5.51
C VAL A 44 1.74 -12.78 -5.63
N SER A 45 2.42 -12.91 -6.77
CA SER A 45 3.64 -12.15 -7.04
C SER A 45 3.37 -10.63 -6.96
N PRO A 46 4.23 -9.86 -6.25
CA PRO A 46 4.09 -8.41 -6.20
C PRO A 46 4.41 -7.75 -7.53
N HIS A 47 3.93 -6.51 -7.67
CA HIS A 47 4.46 -5.56 -8.62
C HIS A 47 5.64 -4.81 -8.01
N PHE A 48 6.69 -4.59 -8.80
CA PHE A 48 7.78 -3.69 -8.47
C PHE A 48 7.70 -2.45 -9.36
N PRO A 49 7.14 -1.34 -8.86
CA PRO A 49 7.02 -0.12 -9.64
C PRO A 49 8.40 0.53 -9.87
N GLN A 50 8.52 1.31 -10.94
CA GLN A 50 9.78 1.94 -11.29
C GLN A 50 10.17 3.01 -10.24
N GLN A 51 11.34 2.81 -9.62
CA GLN A 51 11.95 3.80 -8.72
C GLN A 51 12.57 4.97 -9.50
N PRO A 52 12.62 6.19 -8.94
CA PRO A 52 12.08 6.60 -7.63
C PRO A 52 10.61 7.05 -7.67
N ALA A 53 9.99 7.02 -8.86
CA ALA A 53 8.67 7.60 -9.08
C ALA A 53 7.54 6.80 -8.40
N LEU A 54 7.73 5.49 -8.25
CA LEU A 54 6.76 4.55 -7.68
C LEU A 54 5.34 4.79 -8.24
N PRO A 55 5.14 4.65 -9.56
CA PRO A 55 3.82 4.83 -10.16
C PRO A 55 2.83 3.77 -9.65
N CYS A 56 1.61 4.22 -9.35
CA CYS A 56 0.48 3.35 -9.02
C CYS A 56 0.12 2.51 -10.25
N PRO A 57 0.09 1.17 -10.16
CA PRO A 57 -0.21 0.34 -11.32
C PRO A 57 -1.68 0.38 -11.76
N ALA A 58 -2.59 0.95 -10.95
CA ALA A 58 -4.00 1.09 -11.31
C ALA A 58 -4.30 2.38 -12.08
N CYS A 59 -3.70 3.51 -11.69
CA CYS A 59 -4.05 4.83 -12.23
C CYS A 59 -2.86 5.64 -12.77
N GLU A 60 -1.65 5.08 -12.73
CA GLU A 60 -0.38 5.74 -13.08
C GLU A 60 -0.04 7.00 -12.25
N GLY A 61 -0.86 7.31 -11.24
CA GLY A 61 -0.59 8.35 -10.27
C GLY A 61 0.66 8.05 -9.42
N ASN A 62 1.13 9.05 -8.69
CA ASN A 62 2.31 8.92 -7.84
C ASN A 62 1.95 8.32 -6.47
N LEU A 63 2.84 7.51 -5.87
CA LEU A 63 2.64 6.93 -4.53
C LEU A 63 3.43 7.64 -3.42
N THR A 64 4.45 8.44 -3.75
CA THR A 64 5.39 9.06 -2.80
C THR A 64 5.15 10.55 -2.54
N ALA A 65 4.51 11.25 -3.47
CA ALA A 65 4.31 12.69 -3.44
C ALA A 65 2.84 13.04 -3.15
N PRO A 66 2.58 14.14 -2.41
CA PRO A 66 1.23 14.63 -2.17
C PRO A 66 0.43 14.79 -3.47
N PRO A 67 -0.88 14.45 -3.45
CA PRO A 67 -1.68 14.10 -2.29
C PRO A 67 -1.61 12.62 -1.87
N ALA A 68 -0.68 11.81 -2.40
CA ALA A 68 -0.51 10.43 -1.95
C ALA A 68 -0.08 10.38 -0.47
N HIS A 69 -0.68 9.48 0.30
CA HIS A 69 -0.45 9.35 1.75
C HIS A 69 -0.75 7.92 2.23
N TRP A 70 -0.37 7.62 3.46
CA TRP A 70 -0.74 6.36 4.11
C TRP A 70 -2.20 6.50 4.52
N ALA A 71 -3.02 5.50 4.19
CA ALA A 71 -4.45 5.57 4.41
C ALA A 71 -4.77 5.81 5.89
N GLU A 72 -5.66 6.75 6.16
CA GLU A 72 -6.19 7.02 7.49
C GLU A 72 -7.33 6.06 7.83
N LEU A 73 -7.63 5.92 9.12
CA LEU A 73 -8.67 4.98 9.59
C LEU A 73 -10.05 5.26 8.97
N GLY A 74 -10.40 6.55 8.79
CA GLY A 74 -11.65 6.96 8.16
C GLY A 74 -11.75 6.48 6.71
N GLU A 75 -10.68 6.62 5.94
CA GLU A 75 -10.64 6.20 4.53
C GLU A 75 -10.69 4.68 4.40
N LEU A 76 -10.02 3.97 5.31
CA LEU A 76 -10.07 2.50 5.37
C LEU A 76 -11.47 2.01 5.75
N PHE A 77 -12.17 2.71 6.65
CA PHE A 77 -13.56 2.41 6.99
C PHE A 77 -14.49 2.61 5.80
N GLU A 78 -14.42 3.77 5.14
CA GLU A 78 -15.27 4.11 3.98
C GLU A 78 -15.10 3.12 2.82
N ARG A 79 -13.89 2.56 2.66
CA ARG A 79 -13.55 1.61 1.59
C ARG A 79 -13.72 0.15 1.98
N GLY A 80 -14.11 -0.15 3.22
CA GLY A 80 -14.34 -1.52 3.70
C GLY A 80 -13.07 -2.32 3.97
N TRP A 81 -11.95 -1.67 4.26
CA TRP A 81 -10.64 -2.32 4.45
C TRP A 81 -10.32 -2.72 5.89
N LEU A 82 -11.14 -2.33 6.88
CA LEU A 82 -10.84 -2.58 8.29
C LEU A 82 -10.61 -4.05 8.63
N ALA A 83 -11.27 -4.98 7.94
CA ALA A 83 -11.13 -6.42 8.18
C ALA A 83 -9.74 -6.97 7.83
N TYR A 84 -8.94 -6.24 7.05
CA TYR A 84 -7.61 -6.65 6.63
C TYR A 84 -6.50 -6.08 7.50
N ILE A 85 -6.80 -5.07 8.33
CA ILE A 85 -5.81 -4.41 9.18
C ILE A 85 -5.37 -5.35 10.31
N LYS A 86 -4.05 -5.51 10.47
CA LYS A 86 -3.43 -6.30 11.55
C LYS A 86 -2.93 -5.43 12.70
N GLY A 87 -2.65 -4.16 12.42
CA GLY A 87 -2.26 -3.19 13.42
C GLY A 87 -1.85 -1.86 12.79
N GLU A 88 -1.23 -1.03 13.61
CA GLU A 88 -0.64 0.24 13.23
C GLU A 88 0.84 0.23 13.62
N ALA A 89 1.71 0.61 12.69
CA ALA A 89 3.13 0.83 12.93
C ALA A 89 3.39 2.33 13.16
N ASP A 90 4.36 2.67 14.00
CA ASP A 90 4.76 4.05 14.29
C ASP A 90 5.46 4.72 13.10
#